data_AF-A0A1H9N2Y8-F1
#
_entry.id   AF-A0A1H9N2Y8-F1
#
_cell.length_a   1.000
_cell.length_b   1.000
_cell.length_c   1.000
_cell.angle_alpha   90.00
_cell.angle_beta   90.00
_cell.angle_gamma   90.00
#
_symmetry.space_group_name_H-M   'P 1'
#
loop_
_entity.id
_entity.type
_entity.pdbx_description
1 polymer ?
#
loop_
_entity_poly.entity_id
_entity_poly.type
_entity_poly.pdbx_seq_one_letter_code
_entity_poly.pdbx_strand_id
1 'polypeptide(L)' 'MWERIYKEWLPVSDYELIPDVDIENYLPGDPSSSDYVSEICIPVRKKQ' A
#
# COMPACT_ATOMS: atom_id res chain seq x y z
N MET A 1 8.61 -3.49 -1.29
CA MET A 1 7.31 -2.82 -1.45
C MET A 1 6.83 -2.24 -0.12
N TRP A 2 6.41 -3.08 0.83
CA TRP A 2 5.99 -2.68 2.19
C TRP A 2 6.96 -1.76 2.93
N GLU A 3 8.25 -2.05 2.88
CA GLU A 3 9.26 -1.21 3.54
C GLU A 3 9.26 0.23 3.03
N ARG A 4 9.06 0.43 1.71
CA ARG A 4 9.01 1.77 1.12
C ARG A 4 7.76 2.52 1.56
N ILE A 5 6.63 1.83 1.66
CA ILE A 5 5.41 2.43 2.19
C ILE A 5 5.64 2.86 3.65
N TYR A 6 6.06 1.95 4.52
CA TYR A 6 6.14 2.23 5.96
C TYR A 6 7.30 3.13 6.37
N LYS A 7 8.43 3.08 5.67
CA LYS A 7 9.64 3.85 6.03
C LYS A 7 9.87 5.09 5.17
N GLU A 8 9.38 5.13 3.93
CA GLU A 8 9.59 6.26 3.04
C GLU A 8 8.32 7.12 2.93
N TRP A 9 7.20 6.55 2.49
CA TRP A 9 5.98 7.31 2.21
C TRP A 9 5.21 7.71 3.47
N LEU A 10 4.89 6.76 4.35
CA LEU A 10 4.02 6.99 5.50
C LEU A 10 4.54 8.09 6.44
N PRO A 11 5.84 8.16 6.79
CA PRO A 11 6.36 9.18 7.70
C PRO A 11 6.22 10.61 7.16
N VAL A 12 6.32 10.79 5.83
CA VAL A 12 6.27 12.11 5.17
C VAL A 12 4.90 12.43 4.57
N SER A 13 3.97 11.49 4.58
CA SER A 13 2.59 11.70 4.12
C SER A 13 1.76 12.50 5.14
N ASP A 14 0.63 13.05 4.69
CA ASP A 14 -0.37 13.67 5.58
C ASP A 14 -1.33 12.65 6.21
N TYR A 15 -0.99 11.36 6.16
CA TYR A 15 -1.85 10.26 6.60
C TYR A 15 -1.25 9.48 7.77
N GLU A 16 -2.12 8.96 8.64
CA GLU A 16 -1.77 8.03 9.71
C GLU A 16 -2.59 6.75 9.61
N LEU A 17 -2.04 5.64 10.11
CA LEU A 17 -2.70 4.33 10.11
C LEU A 17 -3.91 4.34 11.04
N ILE A 18 -4.95 3.62 10.64
CA ILE A 18 -6.08 3.27 11.51
C ILE A 18 -6.09 1.77 11.77
N PRO A 19 -6.61 1.29 12.92
CA PRO A 19 -6.65 -0.13 13.24
C PRO A 19 -7.71 -0.84 12.40
N ASP A 20 -7.33 -1.25 11.20
CA ASP A 20 -8.16 -1.98 10.25
C ASP A 20 -7.26 -2.89 9.39
N VAL A 21 -7.81 -3.56 8.38
CA VAL A 21 -7.14 -4.61 7.60
C VAL A 21 -6.42 -4.07 6.37
N ASP A 22 -5.15 -4.43 6.22
CA ASP A 22 -4.36 -4.26 5.01
C ASP A 22 -4.74 -5.30 3.94
N ILE A 23 -4.83 -4.91 2.67
CA ILE A 23 -5.19 -5.79 1.56
C ILE A 23 -4.11 -5.75 0.48
N GLU A 24 -3.66 -6.93 0.06
CA GLU A 24 -2.91 -7.13 -1.19
C GLU A 24 -3.87 -7.57 -2.29
N ASN A 25 -4.09 -6.72 -3.29
CA ASN A 25 -4.98 -7.00 -4.41
C ASN A 25 -4.15 -7.42 -5.64
N TYR A 26 -4.16 -8.72 -5.93
CA TYR A 26 -3.53 -9.30 -7.10
C TYR A 26 -4.48 -9.18 -8.30
N LEU A 27 -4.19 -8.24 -9.21
CA LEU A 27 -5.01 -7.98 -10.38
C LEU A 27 -4.96 -9.14 -11.39
N PRO A 28 -5.95 -9.25 -12.31
CA PRO A 28 -5.91 -10.25 -13.38
C PRO A 28 -4.66 -10.09 -14.25
N GLY A 29 -4.02 -11.21 -14.59
CA GLY A 29 -2.82 -11.23 -15.44
C GLY A 29 -1.85 -12.34 -15.06
N ASP A 30 -0.67 -12.33 -15.68
CA ASP A 30 0.44 -13.22 -15.33
C ASP A 30 1.33 -12.55 -14.27
N PRO A 31 1.38 -13.05 -13.02
CA PRO A 31 2.20 -12.48 -11.95
C PRO A 31 3.72 -12.56 -12.20
N SER A 32 4.15 -13.35 -13.19
CA SER A 32 5.57 -13.44 -13.58
C SER A 32 5.97 -12.42 -14.64
N SER A 33 5.01 -11.71 -15.24
CA SER A 33 5.27 -10.67 -16.23
C SER A 33 5.95 -9.45 -15.60
N SER A 34 6.90 -8.84 -16.32
CA SER A 34 7.54 -7.58 -15.90
C SER A 34 6.57 -6.40 -15.83
N ASP A 35 5.48 -6.49 -16.59
CA ASP A 35 4.46 -5.43 -16.69
C ASP A 35 3.27 -5.72 -15.76
N TYR A 36 3.35 -6.75 -14.93
CA TYR A 36 2.30 -7.07 -13.96
C TYR A 36 2.18 -5.99 -12.88
N VAL A 37 0.95 -5.67 -12.52
CA VAL A 37 0.62 -4.69 -11.49
C VAL A 37 -0.27 -5.34 -10.45
N SER A 38 0.02 -5.06 -9.18
CA SER A 38 -0.84 -5.33 -8.03
C SER A 38 -1.01 -4.06 -7.21
N GLU A 39 -1.99 -4.06 -6.31
CA GLU A 39 -2.26 -2.94 -5.43
C GLU A 39 -2.05 -3.36 -3.97
N ILE A 40 -1.54 -2.43 -3.17
CA ILE A 40 -1.66 -2.51 -1.71
C ILE A 40 -2.65 -1.44 -1.28
N CYS A 41 -3.68 -1.86 -0.55
CA CYS A 41 -4.63 -0.97 0.09
C CYS A 41 -4.35 -0.97 1.60
N ILE A 42 -3.97 0.19 2.15
CA ILE A 42 -3.69 0.39 3.57
C ILE A 42 -4.73 1.36 4.12
N PRO A 43 -5.43 1.01 5.21
CA PRO A 43 -6.42 1.88 5.82
C PRO A 43 -5.73 3.04 6.54
N VAL A 44 -6.06 4.26 6.13
CA VAL A 44 -5.48 5.48 6.67
C VAL A 44 -6.54 6.56 6.88
N ARG A 45 -6.24 7.50 7.78
CA ARG A 45 -6.96 8.79 7.89
C ARG A 45 -5.99 9.95 7.73
N LYS A 46 -6.50 11.12 7.33
CA LYS A 46 -5.70 12.35 7.32
C LYS A 46 -5.34 12.75 8.76
N LYS A 47 -4.09 13.17 8.96
CA LYS A 47 -3.61 13.78 10.20
C LYS A 47 -4.41 15.07 10.46
N GLN A 48 -4.67 15.37 11.73
CA GLN A 48 -5.28 16.62 12.18
C GLN A 48 -4.23 17.73 12.30
#